data_AF-A0A9W9TBN2-F1
#
_entry.id   AF-A0A9W9TBN2-F1
#
_cell.length_a   1.000
_cell.length_b   1.000
_cell.length_c   1.000
_cell.angle_alpha   90.00
_cell.angle_beta   90.00
_cell.angle_gamma   90.00
#
_symmetry.space_group_name_H-M   'P 1'
#
loop_
_entity.id
_entity.type
_entity.pdbx_description
1 polymer ?
#
loop_
_entity_poly.entity_id
_entity_poly.type
_entity_poly.pdbx_seq_one_letter_code
_entity_poly.pdbx_strand_id
1 'polypeptide(L)'
;MDPQTQVDISSLSDADKKELNTVLTNEAQKSSIQQAVHQLNDVCFTKCIRGKPITSGTLDRTEEACAQNCVERWFDTQMSILKHLDVLRGGH
;
A
#
# COMPACT_ATOMS: atom_id res chain seq x y z
N MET A 1 0.87 20.71 6.23
CA MET A 1 2.04 21.42 5.66
C MET A 1 3.09 21.36 6.73
N ASP A 2 3.81 20.23 6.82
CA ASP A 2 4.83 20.03 7.84
C ASP A 2 6.07 20.88 7.51
N PRO A 3 6.63 21.62 8.48
CA PRO A 3 7.89 22.32 8.29
C PRO A 3 8.98 21.28 8.07
N GLN A 4 9.66 21.33 6.93
CA GLN A 4 10.77 20.42 6.66
C GLN A 4 11.92 20.72 7.62
N THR A 5 12.05 19.88 8.64
CA THR A 5 13.28 19.75 9.43
C THR A 5 14.36 19.24 8.49
N GLN A 6 15.19 20.14 7.95
CA GLN A 6 16.37 19.77 7.17
C GLN A 6 17.37 19.08 8.11
N VAL A 7 17.37 17.75 8.10
CA VAL A 7 18.38 16.95 8.78
C VAL A 7 19.71 17.17 8.05
N ASP A 8 20.71 17.74 8.72
CA ASP A 8 22.05 17.92 8.16
C ASP A 8 22.82 16.59 8.19
N ILE A 9 22.57 15.76 7.16
CA ILE A 9 23.16 14.44 6.94
C ILE A 9 24.70 14.50 6.83
N SER A 10 25.27 15.67 6.51
CA SER A 10 26.72 15.82 6.30
C SER A 10 27.53 15.76 7.60
N SER A 11 26.90 16.04 8.74
CA SER A 11 27.50 16.01 10.08
C SER A 11 27.52 14.63 10.75
N LEU A 12 26.89 13.61 10.14
CA LEU A 12 26.76 12.27 10.71
C LEU A 12 28.03 11.43 10.55
N SER A 13 28.30 10.54 11.51
CA SER A 13 29.35 9.53 11.37
C SER A 13 28.99 8.52 10.28
N ASP A 14 29.98 7.79 9.75
CA ASP A 14 29.72 6.78 8.72
C ASP A 14 28.84 5.62 9.24
N ALA A 15 28.92 5.33 10.54
CA ALA A 15 28.03 4.38 11.21
C ALA A 15 26.58 4.89 11.22
N ASP A 16 26.36 6.16 11.61
CA ASP A 16 25.02 6.77 11.65
C ASP A 16 24.43 6.91 10.24
N LYS A 17 25.24 7.22 9.23
CA LYS A 17 24.79 7.24 7.83
C LYS A 17 24.30 5.88 7.38
N LYS A 18 24.98 4.80 7.76
CA LYS A 18 24.56 3.43 7.41
C LYS A 18 23.25 3.04 8.11
N GLU A 19 23.12 3.37 9.39
CA GLU A 19 21.89 3.14 10.15
C GLU A 19 20.73 3.96 9.57
N LEU A 20 20.95 5.25 9.30
CA LEU A 20 19.95 6.13 8.71
C LEU A 20 19.45 5.62 7.35
N ASN A 21 20.35 5.14 6.48
CA ASN A 21 19.95 4.54 5.21
C ASN A 21 19.05 3.30 5.42
N THR A 22 19.35 2.49 6.44
CA THR A 22 18.54 1.32 6.79
C THR A 22 17.16 1.74 7.29
N VAL A 23 17.10 2.72 8.20
CA VAL A 23 15.84 3.27 8.71
C VAL A 23 15.02 3.86 7.58
N LEU A 24 15.61 4.69 6.72
CA LEU A 24 14.93 5.33 5.61
C LEU A 24 14.34 4.31 4.63
N THR A 25 15.10 3.25 4.31
CA THR A 25 14.62 2.17 3.45
C THR A 25 13.42 1.46 4.07
N ASN A 26 13.49 1.16 5.37
CA ASN A 26 12.41 0.51 6.10
C ASN A 26 11.16 1.40 6.19
N GLU A 27 11.32 2.70 6.48
CA GLU A 27 10.20 3.64 6.54
C GLU A 27 9.56 3.89 5.16
N ALA A 28 10.37 3.91 4.09
CA ALA A 28 9.86 3.99 2.73
C ALA A 28 9.04 2.74 2.36
N GLN A 29 9.50 1.54 2.74
CA GLN A 29 8.74 0.30 2.56
C GLN A 29 7.42 0.31 3.36
N LYS A 30 7.47 0.71 4.64
CA LYS A 30 6.26 0.86 5.47
C LYS A 30 5.27 1.85 4.85
N SER A 31 5.75 3.01 4.38
CA SER A 31 4.91 4.01 3.71
C SER A 31 4.24 3.44 2.46
N SER A 32 4.97 2.67 1.65
CA SER A 32 4.42 2.03 0.46
C SER A 32 3.31 1.03 0.82
N ILE A 33 3.50 0.23 1.87
CA ILE A 33 2.47 -0.69 2.37
C ILE A 33 1.24 0.07 2.87
N GLN A 34 1.43 1.14 3.66
CA GLN A 34 0.32 1.96 4.17
C GLN A 34 -0.50 2.58 3.03
N GLN A 35 0.16 3.08 1.98
CA GLN A 35 -0.52 3.60 0.80
C GLN A 35 -1.34 2.52 0.10
N ALA A 36 -0.79 1.31 -0.07
CA ALA A 36 -1.52 0.19 -0.65
C ALA A 36 -2.74 -0.21 0.20
N VAL A 37 -2.61 -0.23 1.54
CA VAL A 37 -3.72 -0.48 2.47
C VAL A 37 -4.82 0.57 2.30
N HIS A 38 -4.47 1.85 2.26
CA HIS A 38 -5.46 2.92 2.07
C HIS A 38 -6.19 2.81 0.72
N GLN A 39 -5.45 2.53 -0.35
CA GLN A 39 -6.03 2.36 -1.68
C GLN A 39 -6.97 1.16 -1.76
N LEU A 40 -6.57 0.01 -1.21
CA LEU A 40 -7.40 -1.19 -1.13
C LEU A 40 -8.66 -0.93 -0.30
N ASN A 41 -8.52 -0.23 0.82
CA ASN A 41 -9.66 0.11 1.67
C ASN A 41 -10.68 0.98 0.91
N ASP A 42 -10.24 2.04 0.21
CA ASP A 42 -11.14 2.91 -0.56
C ASP A 42 -11.88 2.14 -1.68
N VAL A 43 -11.15 1.35 -2.45
CA VAL A 43 -11.70 0.56 -3.56
C VAL A 43 -12.67 -0.51 -3.05
N CYS A 44 -12.25 -1.31 -2.06
CA CYS A 44 -13.05 -2.42 -1.58
C CYS A 44 -14.24 -1.97 -0.73
N PHE A 45 -14.09 -0.90 0.06
CA PHE A 45 -15.23 -0.29 0.76
C PHE A 45 -16.27 0.22 -0.24
N THR A 46 -15.84 0.91 -1.30
CA THR A 46 -16.72 1.40 -2.36
C THR A 46 -17.43 0.26 -3.10
N LYS A 47 -16.76 -0.88 -3.33
CA LYS A 47 -17.35 -2.02 -4.05
C LYS A 47 -18.25 -2.89 -3.20
N CYS A 48 -17.91 -3.08 -1.92
CA CYS A 48 -18.52 -4.09 -1.08
C CYS A 48 -19.53 -3.53 -0.08
N ILE A 49 -19.35 -2.29 0.38
CA ILE A 49 -20.10 -1.71 1.50
C ILE A 49 -20.95 -0.53 1.03
N ARG A 50 -20.39 0.37 0.23
CA ARG A 50 -21.07 1.58 -0.23
C ARG A 50 -22.35 1.22 -1.00
N GLY A 51 -23.46 1.85 -0.64
CA GLY A 51 -24.78 1.61 -1.25
C GLY A 51 -25.62 0.55 -0.54
N LYS A 52 -25.09 -0.10 0.52
CA LYS A 52 -25.86 -0.95 1.44
C LYS A 52 -26.18 -0.19 2.73
N PRO A 53 -27.33 -0.45 3.39
CA PRO A 53 -27.59 0.09 4.72
C PRO A 53 -26.55 -0.40 5.72
N ILE A 54 -25.89 0.52 6.44
CA ILE A 54 -25.00 0.17 7.54
C ILE A 54 -25.88 -0.19 8.74
N THR A 55 -25.93 -1.48 9.07
CA THR A 55 -26.77 -2.01 10.14
C THR A 55 -26.01 -2.30 11.43
N SER A 56 -24.67 -2.35 11.37
CA SER A 56 -23.80 -2.68 12.51
C SER A 56 -22.42 -2.00 12.39
N GLY A 57 -21.68 -1.96 13.50
CA GLY A 57 -20.29 -1.46 13.52
C GLY A 57 -19.24 -2.46 13.03
N THR A 58 -19.65 -3.67 12.69
CA THR A 58 -18.82 -4.75 12.14
C THR A 58 -19.33 -5.16 10.77
N LEU A 59 -18.46 -5.76 9.96
CA LEU A 59 -18.87 -6.31 8.68
C LEU A 59 -19.72 -7.57 8.88
N ASP A 60 -20.79 -7.71 8.12
CA ASP A 60 -21.52 -8.98 8.05
C ASP A 60 -20.73 -10.01 7.21
N ARG A 61 -21.14 -11.28 7.27
CA ARG A 61 -20.46 -12.38 6.56
C ARG A 61 -20.34 -12.14 5.04
N THR A 62 -21.32 -11.49 4.43
CA THR A 62 -21.32 -11.18 2.99
C THR A 62 -20.36 -10.04 2.67
N GLU A 63 -20.32 -9.03 3.54
CA GLU A 63 -19.39 -7.91 3.45
C GLU A 63 -17.94 -8.35 3.64
N GLU A 64 -17.66 -9.16 4.65
CA GLU A 64 -16.33 -9.76 4.89
C GLU A 64 -15.87 -10.58 3.68
N ALA A 65 -16.71 -11.50 3.20
CA ALA A 65 -16.40 -12.31 2.04
C ALA A 65 -16.16 -11.44 0.80
N CYS A 66 -16.96 -10.40 0.58
CA CYS A 66 -16.75 -9.48 -0.53
C CYS A 66 -15.42 -8.74 -0.41
N ALA A 67 -15.10 -8.18 0.76
CA ALA A 67 -13.88 -7.42 1.00
C ALA A 67 -12.63 -8.29 0.79
N GLN A 68 -12.64 -9.52 1.31
CA GLN A 68 -11.56 -10.49 1.08
C GLN A 68 -11.35 -10.76 -0.42
N ASN A 69 -12.43 -11.14 -1.13
CA ASN A 69 -12.36 -11.40 -2.57
C ASN A 69 -11.93 -10.17 -3.37
N CYS A 70 -12.32 -8.98 -2.93
CA CYS A 70 -11.92 -7.73 -3.58
C CYS A 70 -10.41 -7.51 -3.50
N VAL A 71 -9.81 -7.72 -2.33
CA VAL A 71 -8.35 -7.58 -2.13
C VAL A 71 -7.60 -8.64 -2.93
N GLU A 72 -8.01 -9.91 -2.88
CA GLU A 72 -7.40 -11.00 -3.66
C GLU A 72 -7.41 -10.70 -5.16
N ARG A 73 -8.57 -10.30 -5.71
CA ARG A 73 -8.71 -9.93 -7.12
C ARG A 73 -7.90 -8.71 -7.51
N TRP A 74 -7.73 -7.75 -6.59
CA TRP A 74 -6.87 -6.60 -6.83
C TRP A 74 -5.42 -7.06 -7.05
N PHE A 75 -4.88 -7.91 -6.16
CA PHE A 75 -3.53 -8.45 -6.32
C PHE A 75 -3.37 -9.27 -7.60
N ASP A 76 -4.32 -10.15 -7.92
CA ASP A 76 -4.30 -10.91 -9.17
C ASP A 76 -4.24 -9.99 -10.39
N THR A 77 -5.03 -8.92 -10.38
CA THR A 77 -5.07 -7.93 -11.46
C THR A 77 -3.76 -7.15 -11.55
N GLN A 78 -3.20 -6.69 -10.42
CA GLN A 78 -1.92 -5.99 -10.40
C GLN A 78 -0.79 -6.88 -10.94
N MET A 79 -0.72 -8.14 -10.53
CA MET A 79 0.29 -9.08 -11.02
C MET A 79 0.12 -9.37 -12.51
N SER A 80 -1.13 -9.49 -12.99
CA SER A 80 -1.43 -9.65 -14.42
C SER A 80 -0.97 -8.44 -15.23
N ILE A 81 -1.21 -7.23 -14.74
CA ILE A 81 -0.76 -5.98 -15.38
C ILE A 81 0.78 -5.93 -15.43
N LEU A 82 1.46 -6.18 -14.30
CA LEU A 82 2.92 -6.17 -14.25
C LEU A 82 3.53 -7.18 -15.23
N LYS A 83 3.01 -8.41 -15.24
CA LYS A 83 3.45 -9.44 -16.19
C LYS A 83 3.25 -8.99 -17.64
N HIS A 84 2.15 -8.32 -17.94
CA HIS A 84 1.91 -7.80 -19.29
C HIS A 84 2.88 -6.68 -19.66
N LEU A 85 3.18 -5.77 -18.72
CA LEU A 85 4.16 -4.71 -18.92
C LEU A 85 5.57 -5.27 -19.17
N ASP A 86 5.97 -6.33 -18.46
CA ASP A 86 7.26 -7.00 -18.68
C ASP A 86 7.40 -7.56 -20.10
N VAL A 87 6.33 -8.18 -20.62
CA VAL A 87 6.27 -8.66 -22.01
C VAL A 87 6.43 -7.50 -22.99
N LEU A 88 5.74 -6.38 -22.76
CA LEU A 88 5.83 -5.19 -23.62
C LEU A 88 7.23 -4.55 -23.61
N ARG A 89 8.00 -4.72 -22.53
CA ARG A 89 9.38 -4.25 -22.41
C ARG A 89 10.40 -5.15 -23.11
N GLY A 90 9.95 -6.19 -23.82
CA GLY A 90 10.83 -7.15 -24.48
C GLY A 90 11.44 -8.17 -23.51
N GLY A 91 10.85 -8.32 -22.31
CA GLY A 91 11.16 -9.43 -21.42
C GLY A 91 10.60 -10.72 -22.03
N HIS A 92 11.48 -11.52 -22.63
CA HIS A 92 11.21 -12.92 -22.95
C HIS A 92 11.28 -13.78 -21.69
#